data_AF-S6IUD0-F1
#
_entry.id   AF-S6IUD0-F1
#
_cell.length_a   1.000
_cell.length_b   1.000
_cell.length_c   1.000
_cell.angle_alpha   90.00
_cell.angle_beta   90.00
_cell.angle_gamma   90.00
#
_symmetry.space_group_name_H-M   'P 1'
#
loop_
_entity.id
_entity.type
_entity.pdbx_description
1 polymer ?
#
loop_
_entity_poly.entity_id
_entity_poly.type
_entity_poly.pdbx_seq_one_letter_code
_entity_poly.pdbx_strand_id
1 'polypeptide(L)'
;MLNKNPFPNAEAPDHPPLSTWDDQNAAQSVAGDAFTAPPELTNAELVHLRVRVIALENLVIALLAEGSERQLAVAREMAAYISPRPGFTQHPLTVHAAAQMAHSVERAQRFRQRDEPAV
;
A
#
# COMPACT_ATOMS: atom_id res chain seq x y z
N MET A 1 -36.78 47.11 3.43
CA MET A 1 -36.48 45.88 4.18
C MET A 1 -35.16 45.35 3.63
N LEU A 2 -34.02 45.59 4.32
CA LEU A 2 -33.34 44.63 5.22
C LEU A 2 -33.16 43.27 4.52
N ASN A 3 -32.03 43.02 3.84
CA ASN A 3 -30.70 42.61 4.33
C ASN A 3 -30.69 41.30 5.13
N LYS A 4 -29.62 40.52 4.83
CA LYS A 4 -28.97 39.48 5.61
C LYS A 4 -29.67 38.11 5.62
N ASN A 5 -29.01 37.17 4.95
CA ASN A 5 -28.20 36.26 5.76
C ASN A 5 -26.84 35.93 5.11
N PRO A 6 -25.83 35.66 5.95
CA PRO A 6 -24.48 36.18 5.80
C PRO A 6 -23.42 35.07 5.70
N PHE A 7 -22.23 35.47 5.22
CA PHE A 7 -20.84 35.02 5.45
C PHE A 7 -20.57 33.83 6.42
N PRO A 8 -19.44 33.08 6.29
CA PRO A 8 -18.15 33.62 5.82
C PRO A 8 -17.27 32.71 4.96
N ASN A 9 -16.22 33.33 4.42
CA ASN A 9 -14.96 32.71 4.01
C ASN A 9 -14.62 31.51 4.91
N ALA A 10 -14.58 30.31 4.33
CA ALA A 10 -13.73 29.25 4.81
C ALA A 10 -12.53 29.25 3.87
N GLU A 11 -11.41 29.72 4.40
CA GLU A 11 -10.07 29.58 3.83
C GLU A 11 -9.96 28.22 3.13
N ALA A 12 -9.73 28.22 1.82
CA ALA A 12 -9.20 27.03 1.18
C ALA A 12 -7.85 26.81 1.87
N PRO A 13 -7.65 25.70 2.61
CA PRO A 13 -6.36 25.48 3.21
C PRO A 13 -5.33 25.37 2.08
N ASP A 14 -4.25 26.16 2.20
CA ASP A 14 -3.00 26.08 1.44
C ASP A 14 -2.33 24.71 1.68
N HIS A 15 -3.03 23.63 1.37
CA HIS A 15 -2.44 22.31 1.28
C HIS A 15 -1.86 22.21 -0.12
N PRO A 16 -0.52 22.20 -0.25
CA PRO A 16 0.08 21.92 -1.54
C PRO A 16 -0.52 20.60 -2.06
N PRO A 17 -0.89 20.51 -3.35
CA PRO A 17 -1.40 19.27 -3.91
C PRO A 17 -0.40 18.17 -3.56
N LEU A 18 -0.90 17.09 -2.96
CA LEU A 18 -0.10 15.92 -2.59
C LEU A 18 0.74 15.54 -3.81
N SER A 19 2.03 15.87 -3.73
CA SER A 19 3.11 15.58 -4.68
C SER A 19 2.61 15.36 -6.12
N THR A 20 2.70 16.39 -6.97
CA THR A 20 2.79 16.16 -8.41
C THR A 20 3.95 15.20 -8.62
N TRP A 21 3.64 13.92 -8.84
CA TRP A 21 4.62 12.96 -9.31
C TRP A 21 5.14 13.55 -10.62
N ASP A 22 6.41 13.96 -10.64
CA ASP A 22 7.06 14.42 -11.85
C ASP A 22 7.15 13.22 -12.81
N ASP A 23 6.12 13.04 -13.64
CA ASP A 23 6.04 12.02 -14.69
C ASP A 23 7.07 12.23 -15.81
N GLN A 24 7.95 13.23 -15.67
CA GLN A 24 8.98 13.60 -16.64
C GLN A 24 9.94 12.45 -16.96
N ASN A 25 10.02 11.42 -16.09
CA ASN A 25 10.81 10.22 -16.32
C ASN A 25 9.98 8.93 -16.50
N ALA A 26 8.65 8.98 -16.35
CA ALA A 26 7.79 7.79 -16.47
C ALA A 26 7.74 7.25 -17.89
N ALA A 27 7.84 8.15 -18.89
CA ALA A 27 7.82 7.79 -20.31
C ALA A 27 9.09 7.04 -20.78
N GLN A 28 10.16 7.00 -19.99
CA GLN A 28 11.43 6.38 -20.39
C GLN A 28 11.65 4.97 -19.81
N SER A 29 10.76 4.50 -18.94
CA SER A 29 11.01 3.31 -18.14
C SER A 29 9.81 2.37 -18.11
N VAL A 30 9.50 1.72 -19.24
CA VAL A 30 9.20 0.28 -19.31
C VAL A 30 9.33 -0.14 -20.79
N ALA A 31 10.55 -0.42 -21.26
CA ALA A 31 10.67 -1.27 -22.43
C ALA A 31 10.09 -2.65 -22.05
N GLY A 32 9.17 -3.19 -22.85
CA GLY A 32 8.42 -4.41 -22.55
C GLY A 32 9.26 -5.66 -22.26
N ASP A 33 10.57 -5.62 -22.50
CA ASP A 33 11.54 -6.68 -22.17
C ASP A 33 12.04 -6.67 -20.73
N ALA A 34 11.89 -5.57 -19.97
CA ALA A 34 12.34 -5.52 -18.58
C ALA A 34 11.46 -6.37 -17.63
N PHE A 35 10.27 -6.78 -18.09
CA PHE A 35 9.33 -7.62 -17.34
C PHE A 35 9.32 -9.09 -17.78
N THR A 36 9.96 -9.45 -18.91
CA THR A 36 10.00 -10.84 -19.42
C THR A 36 11.11 -11.66 -18.75
N ALA A 37 12.20 -11.03 -18.31
CA ALA A 37 13.22 -11.64 -17.46
C ALA A 37 13.71 -10.64 -16.41
N PRO A 38 13.60 -10.94 -15.10
CA PRO A 38 14.16 -10.08 -14.07
C PRO A 38 15.69 -9.98 -14.27
N PRO A 39 16.29 -8.79 -14.09
CA PRO A 39 17.73 -8.63 -14.25
C PRO A 39 18.49 -9.54 -13.28
N GLU A 40 19.62 -10.08 -13.72
CA GLU A 40 20.51 -10.83 -12.84
C GLU A 40 21.08 -9.87 -11.78
N LEU A 41 20.70 -10.07 -10.52
CA LEU A 41 21.17 -9.28 -9.39
C LEU A 41 22.34 -9.98 -8.70
N THR A 42 23.33 -9.19 -8.29
CA THR A 42 24.40 -9.68 -7.43
C THR A 42 23.86 -10.03 -6.03
N ASN A 43 24.58 -10.86 -5.28
CA ASN A 43 24.22 -11.19 -3.89
C ASN A 43 24.08 -9.95 -3.00
N ALA A 44 24.93 -8.93 -3.20
CA ALA A 44 24.86 -7.68 -2.45
C ALA A 44 23.56 -6.91 -2.75
N GLU A 45 23.16 -6.86 -4.02
CA GLU A 45 21.91 -6.23 -4.43
C GLU A 45 20.68 -6.98 -3.93
N LEU A 46 20.71 -8.33 -3.93
CA LEU A 46 19.64 -9.15 -3.34
C LEU A 46 19.51 -8.92 -1.83
N VAL A 47 20.62 -8.80 -1.11
CA VAL A 47 20.60 -8.48 0.33
C VAL A 47 20.00 -7.09 0.55
N HIS A 48 20.41 -6.08 -0.22
CA HIS A 48 19.84 -4.74 -0.13
C HIS A 48 18.35 -4.70 -0.47
N LEU A 49 17.93 -5.42 -1.51
CA LEU A 49 16.52 -5.52 -1.88
C LEU A 49 15.71 -6.19 -0.77
N ARG A 50 16.23 -7.26 -0.17
CA ARG A 50 15.61 -7.92 0.98
C ARG A 50 15.43 -6.96 2.16
N VAL A 51 16.46 -6.19 2.52
CA VAL A 51 16.38 -5.21 3.61
C VAL A 51 15.31 -4.15 3.31
N ARG A 52 15.26 -3.64 2.08
CA ARG A 52 14.25 -2.67 1.65
C ARG A 52 12.84 -3.24 1.72
N VAL A 53 12.63 -4.48 1.27
CA VAL A 53 11.31 -5.14 1.33
C VAL A 53 10.87 -5.35 2.77
N ILE A 54 11.76 -5.76 3.66
CA ILE A 54 11.45 -5.90 5.10
C ILE A 54 11.04 -4.55 5.70
N ALA A 55 11.76 -3.47 5.36
CA ALA A 55 11.43 -2.13 5.84
C ALA A 55 10.05 -1.67 5.32
N LEU A 56 9.77 -1.89 4.03
CA LEU A 56 8.48 -1.55 3.42
C LEU A 56 7.32 -2.35 4.03
N GLU A 57 7.51 -3.65 4.29
CA GLU A 57 6.48 -4.47 4.94
C GLU A 57 6.14 -3.93 6.34
N ASN A 58 7.15 -3.61 7.14
CA ASN A 58 6.93 -3.06 8.47
C ASN A 58 6.27 -1.67 8.43
N LEU A 59 6.63 -0.83 7.45
CA LEU A 59 5.98 0.46 7.27
C LEU A 59 4.50 0.30 6.87
N VAL A 60 4.20 -0.62 5.95
CA VAL A 60 2.81 -0.93 5.57
C VAL A 60 2.02 -1.45 6.78
N ILE A 61 2.60 -2.31 7.60
CA ILE A 61 1.95 -2.80 8.82
C ILE A 61 1.65 -1.65 9.79
N ALA A 62 2.59 -0.73 9.99
CA ALA A 62 2.37 0.45 10.84
C ALA A 62 1.24 1.33 10.29
N LEU A 63 1.23 1.60 8.98
CA LEU A 63 0.17 2.36 8.32
C LEU A 63 -1.20 1.66 8.41
N LEU A 64 -1.23 0.34 8.30
CA LEU A 64 -2.46 -0.45 8.46
C LEU A 64 -2.93 -0.48 9.92
N ALA A 65 -2.02 -0.46 10.90
CA ALA A 65 -2.38 -0.45 12.31
C ALA A 65 -3.08 0.86 12.70
N GLU A 66 -2.67 1.99 12.13
CA GLU A 66 -3.34 3.30 12.32
C GLU A 66 -4.57 3.48 11.40
N GLY A 67 -4.80 2.52 10.49
CA GLY A 67 -5.88 2.58 9.51
C GLY A 67 -7.26 2.25 10.08
N SER A 68 -8.30 2.80 9.45
CA SER A 68 -9.70 2.46 9.73
C SER A 68 -10.03 1.00 9.37
N GLU A 69 -11.04 0.42 10.02
CA GLU A 69 -11.52 -0.95 9.69
C GLU A 69 -11.83 -1.14 8.20
N ARG A 70 -12.32 -0.09 7.53
CA ARG A 70 -12.56 -0.09 6.09
C ARG A 70 -11.27 -0.28 5.29
N GLN A 71 -10.18 0.40 5.67
CA GLN A 71 -8.88 0.25 5.00
C GLN A 71 -8.32 -1.16 5.19
N LEU A 72 -8.46 -1.75 6.38
CA LEU A 72 -8.09 -3.15 6.62
C LEU A 72 -8.94 -4.12 5.79
N ALA A 73 -10.25 -3.86 5.66
CA ALA A 73 -11.15 -4.67 4.84
C ALA A 73 -10.77 -4.63 3.36
N VAL A 74 -10.46 -3.44 2.82
CA VAL A 74 -9.98 -3.27 1.44
C VAL A 74 -8.65 -4.02 1.23
N ALA A 75 -7.71 -3.93 2.17
CA ALA A 75 -6.45 -4.67 2.07
C ALA A 75 -6.65 -6.19 2.01
N ARG A 76 -7.61 -6.73 2.79
CA ARG A 76 -8.01 -8.15 2.72
C ARG A 76 -8.66 -8.52 1.39
N GLU A 77 -9.54 -7.66 0.88
CA GLU A 77 -10.19 -7.86 -0.42
C GLU A 77 -9.14 -7.88 -1.55
N MET A 78 -8.15 -6.99 -1.51
CA MET A 78 -7.05 -6.98 -2.47
C MET A 78 -6.23 -8.27 -2.43
N ALA A 79 -5.97 -8.84 -1.25
CA ALA A 79 -5.31 -10.14 -1.11
C ALA A 79 -6.14 -11.27 -1.76
N ALA A 80 -7.47 -11.25 -1.57
CA ALA A 80 -8.38 -12.20 -2.21
C ALA A 80 -8.44 -12.02 -3.74
N TYR A 81 -8.34 -10.79 -4.23
CA TYR A 81 -8.38 -10.49 -5.66
C TYR A 81 -7.19 -11.05 -6.43
N ILE A 82 -5.99 -10.99 -5.85
CA ILE A 82 -4.76 -11.53 -6.46
C ILE A 82 -4.55 -13.03 -6.17
N SER A 83 -5.37 -13.61 -5.28
CA SER A 83 -5.42 -15.05 -5.07
C SER A 83 -5.97 -15.76 -6.30
N PRO A 84 -5.58 -17.03 -6.57
CA PRO A 84 -6.07 -17.74 -7.73
C PRO A 84 -7.59 -17.89 -7.72
N ARG A 85 -8.23 -17.54 -8.83
CA ARG A 85 -9.67 -17.75 -9.02
C ARG A 85 -9.95 -19.20 -9.40
N PRO A 86 -11.10 -19.77 -8.99
CA PRO A 86 -11.52 -21.08 -9.45
C PRO A 86 -11.53 -21.13 -10.98
N GLY A 87 -10.89 -22.16 -11.56
CA GLY A 87 -10.81 -22.34 -13.02
C GLY A 87 -9.64 -21.66 -13.74
N PHE A 88 -8.75 -20.95 -13.03
CA PHE A 88 -7.53 -20.35 -13.61
C PHE A 88 -6.27 -21.06 -13.10
N THR A 89 -5.22 -21.11 -13.93
CA THR A 89 -3.91 -21.68 -13.56
C THR A 89 -3.28 -20.86 -12.44
N GLN A 90 -2.92 -21.54 -11.34
CA GLN A 90 -2.27 -20.90 -10.20
C GLN A 90 -0.82 -20.54 -10.55
N HIS A 91 -0.40 -19.32 -10.23
CA HIS A 91 1.01 -18.96 -10.25
C HIS A 91 1.55 -18.95 -8.80
N PRO A 92 2.60 -19.73 -8.46
CA PRO A 92 3.10 -19.82 -7.09
C PRO A 92 3.39 -18.45 -6.46
N LEU A 93 3.93 -17.50 -7.23
CA LEU A 93 4.24 -16.15 -6.73
C LEU A 93 2.99 -15.34 -6.35
N THR A 94 1.86 -15.50 -7.04
CA THR A 94 0.64 -14.73 -6.69
C THR A 94 -0.04 -15.28 -5.45
N VAL A 95 0.05 -16.60 -5.23
CA VAL A 95 -0.38 -17.25 -3.98
C VAL A 95 0.45 -16.74 -2.80
N HIS A 96 1.78 -16.70 -2.95
CA HIS A 96 2.66 -16.17 -1.90
C HIS A 96 2.40 -14.69 -1.63
N ALA A 97 2.21 -13.86 -2.67
CA ALA A 97 1.89 -12.45 -2.51
C ALA A 97 0.57 -12.23 -1.73
N ALA A 98 -0.48 -12.98 -2.09
CA ALA A 98 -1.76 -12.92 -1.37
C ALA A 98 -1.61 -13.29 0.11
N ALA A 99 -0.86 -14.35 0.41
CA ALA A 99 -0.60 -14.78 1.78
C ALA A 99 0.17 -13.71 2.58
N GLN A 100 1.17 -13.05 1.96
CA GLN A 100 1.92 -11.98 2.60
C GLN A 100 1.02 -10.77 2.92
N MET A 101 0.15 -10.37 1.99
CA MET A 101 -0.81 -9.27 2.24
C MET A 101 -1.76 -9.59 3.40
N ALA A 102 -2.30 -10.81 3.45
CA ALA A 102 -3.16 -11.24 4.55
C ALA A 102 -2.41 -11.20 5.91
N HIS A 103 -1.16 -11.67 5.93
CA HIS A 103 -0.31 -11.65 7.12
C HIS A 103 0.02 -10.23 7.58
N SER A 104 0.27 -9.28 6.66
CA SER A 104 0.49 -7.88 7.02
C SER A 104 -0.74 -7.29 7.73
N VAL A 105 -1.96 -7.56 7.24
CA VAL A 105 -3.20 -7.09 7.88
C VAL A 105 -3.39 -7.72 9.26
N GLU A 106 -3.14 -9.03 9.39
CA GLU A 106 -3.23 -9.72 10.69
C GLU A 106 -2.24 -9.14 11.71
N ARG A 107 -0.99 -8.90 11.30
CA ARG A 107 0.02 -8.27 12.16
C ARG A 107 -0.40 -6.86 12.58
N ALA A 108 -0.95 -6.06 11.68
CA ALA A 108 -1.46 -4.73 12.00
C ALA A 108 -2.57 -4.77 13.05
N GLN A 109 -3.51 -5.73 12.96
CA GLN A 109 -4.56 -5.92 13.97
C GLN A 109 -3.99 -6.29 15.34
N ARG A 110 -2.96 -7.15 15.39
CA ARG A 110 -2.29 -7.50 16.65
C ARG A 110 -1.57 -6.31 17.28
N PHE A 111 -0.98 -5.42 16.47
CA PHE A 111 -0.38 -4.18 16.99
C PHE A 111 -1.43 -3.30 17.65
N ARG A 112 -2.59 -3.10 17.02
CA ARG A 112 -3.70 -2.33 17.61
C ARG A 112 -4.18 -2.89 18.94
N GLN A 113 -4.33 -4.21 19.04
CA GLN A 113 -4.75 -4.89 20.28
C GLN A 113 -3.72 -4.77 21.41
N ARG A 114 -2.44 -4.59 21.08
CA ARG A 114 -1.37 -4.40 22.07
C ARG A 114 -1.36 -2.97 22.63
N ASP A 115 -1.78 -2.00 21.84
CA ASP A 115 -1.81 -0.58 22.23
C ASP A 115 -3.11 -0.20 22.96
N GLU A 116 -4.15 -1.04 22.92
CA GLU A 116 -5.33 -0.88 23.79
C GLU A 116 -4.96 -1.20 25.26
N PRO A 117 -5.15 -0.26 26.19
CA PRO A 117 -4.86 -0.51 27.60
C PRO A 117 -5.80 -1.59 28.14
N ALA A 118 -5.22 -2.59 28.83
CA ALA A 118 -6.00 -3.60 29.54
C ALA A 118 -6.94 -2.90 30.54
N VAL A 119 -8.25 -3.05 30.31
CA VAL A 119 -9.33 -2.56 31.19
C VAL A 119 -9.34 -3.35 32.49
#